data_AF-A0A8B2P292-F1
#
_entry.id   AF-A0A8B2P292-F1
#
_cell.length_a   1.000
_cell.length_b   1.000
_cell.length_c   1.000
_cell.angle_alpha   90.00
_cell.angle_beta   90.00
_cell.angle_gamma   90.00
#
_symmetry.space_group_name_H-M   'P 1'
#
loop_
_entity.id
_entity.type
_entity.pdbx_description
1 polymer ?
#
loop_
_entity_poly.entity_id
_entity_poly.type
_entity_poly.pdbx_seq_one_letter_code
_entity_poly.pdbx_strand_id
1 'polypeptide(L)'
;MDPARLADELRPIRLPVDYATLGVSDALAAFALGVVLALLVFALLRPFLSRRIDPAAVAAREVAALREAPPAARLLGLARLLSRLDPERRQPRPAGLDAALYRPDAAADFTALEADILGIAGRRREGR
;
A
#
# COMPACT_ATOMS: atom_id res chain seq x y z
N MET A 1 -4.97 55.08 -25.26
CA MET A 1 -6.36 54.60 -25.26
C MET A 1 -6.90 54.77 -23.85
N ASP A 2 -8.04 55.43 -23.71
CA ASP A 2 -8.62 55.75 -22.40
C ASP A 2 -9.49 54.57 -21.92
N PRO A 3 -9.18 53.92 -20.78
CA PRO A 3 -9.94 52.79 -20.27
C PRO A 3 -11.42 53.13 -19.98
N ALA A 4 -11.74 54.41 -19.73
CA ALA A 4 -13.12 54.85 -19.51
C ALA A 4 -13.97 54.76 -20.78
N ARG A 5 -13.38 54.98 -21.97
CA ARG A 5 -14.07 54.87 -23.26
C ARG A 5 -14.42 53.43 -23.63
N LEU A 6 -13.57 52.47 -23.24
CA LEU A 6 -13.82 51.05 -23.48
C LEU A 6 -15.02 50.53 -22.67
N ALA A 7 -15.18 51.02 -21.43
CA ALA A 7 -16.31 50.66 -20.58
C ALA A 7 -17.66 51.20 -21.12
N ASP A 8 -17.66 52.36 -21.77
CA ASP A 8 -18.86 52.99 -22.34
C ASP A 8 -19.32 52.32 -23.66
N GLU A 9 -18.39 51.73 -24.43
CA GLU A 9 -18.73 50.96 -25.65
C GLU A 9 -19.25 49.54 -25.35
N LEU A 10 -18.98 49.02 -24.15
CA LEU A 10 -19.54 47.76 -23.67
C LEU A 10 -21.02 47.98 -23.34
N ARG A 11 -21.89 47.74 -24.33
CA ARG A 11 -23.35 47.61 -24.10
C ARG A 11 -23.59 46.76 -22.86
N PRO A 12 -24.53 47.13 -21.97
CA PRO A 12 -24.81 46.34 -20.79
C PRO A 12 -25.27 44.93 -21.22
N ILE A 13 -24.38 43.95 -21.06
CA ILE A 13 -24.67 42.54 -21.32
C ILE A 13 -25.67 42.11 -20.24
N ARG A 14 -26.95 42.22 -20.56
CA ARG A 14 -28.03 41.65 -19.76
C ARG A 14 -27.98 40.14 -20.00
N LEU A 15 -27.40 39.40 -19.05
CA LEU A 15 -27.52 37.95 -19.04
C LEU A 15 -29.01 37.58 -18.96
N PRO A 16 -29.51 36.71 -19.86
CA PRO A 16 -30.88 36.20 -19.78
C PRO A 16 -31.14 35.60 -18.40
N VAL A 17 -32.33 35.82 -17.85
CA VAL A 17 -32.71 35.39 -16.50
C VAL A 17 -32.58 33.86 -16.32
N ASP A 18 -32.68 33.12 -17.41
CA ASP A 18 -32.50 31.66 -17.46
C ASP A 18 -31.09 31.19 -17.07
N TYR A 19 -30.07 32.06 -17.10
CA TYR A 19 -28.74 31.73 -16.59
C TYR A 19 -28.61 31.88 -15.06
N ALA A 20 -29.59 32.50 -14.42
CA ALA A 20 -29.63 32.67 -12.96
C ALA A 20 -30.45 31.58 -12.26
N THR A 21 -31.16 30.73 -13.02
CA THR A 21 -31.97 29.64 -12.48
C THR A 21 -31.14 28.36 -12.44
N LEU A 22 -30.90 27.85 -11.23
CA LEU A 22 -30.25 26.55 -11.05
C LEU A 22 -31.19 25.46 -11.56
N GLY A 23 -30.83 24.85 -12.69
CA GLY A 23 -31.56 23.73 -13.25
C GLY A 23 -31.19 22.40 -12.59
N VAL A 24 -31.98 21.36 -12.87
CA VAL A 24 -31.66 19.97 -12.48
C VAL A 24 -30.32 19.54 -13.07
N SER A 25 -30.02 19.97 -14.30
CA SER A 25 -28.74 19.74 -14.98
C SER A 25 -27.56 20.33 -14.22
N ASP A 26 -27.71 21.55 -13.67
CA ASP A 26 -26.66 22.20 -12.89
C ASP A 26 -26.44 21.49 -11.55
N ALA A 27 -27.52 21.01 -10.92
CA ALA A 27 -27.43 20.21 -9.71
C ALA A 27 -26.69 18.88 -9.95
N LEU A 28 -26.99 18.19 -11.07
CA LEU A 28 -26.28 16.98 -11.49
C LEU A 28 -24.80 17.26 -11.79
N ALA A 29 -24.50 18.37 -12.46
CA ALA A 29 -23.12 18.78 -12.76
C ALA A 29 -22.33 19.10 -11.47
N ALA A 30 -22.93 19.86 -10.55
CA ALA A 30 -22.35 20.16 -9.25
C ALA A 30 -22.13 18.89 -8.41
N PHE A 31 -23.07 17.95 -8.44
CA PHE A 31 -22.93 16.65 -7.77
C PHE A 31 -21.78 15.84 -8.35
N ALA A 32 -21.70 15.71 -9.68
CA ALA A 32 -20.61 15.01 -10.35
C ALA A 32 -19.26 15.64 -10.00
N LEU A 33 -19.18 16.98 -9.99
CA LEU A 33 -17.99 17.71 -9.59
C LEU A 33 -17.61 17.43 -8.12
N GLY A 34 -18.59 17.38 -7.23
CA GLY A 34 -18.41 17.02 -5.82
C GLY A 34 -17.85 15.60 -5.66
N VAL A 35 -18.34 14.63 -6.43
CA VAL A 35 -17.82 13.25 -6.41
C VAL A 35 -16.37 13.21 -6.88
N VAL A 36 -16.04 13.91 -7.97
CA VAL A 36 -14.65 13.99 -8.47
C VAL A 36 -13.74 14.61 -7.41
N LEU A 37 -14.17 15.70 -6.78
CA LEU A 37 -13.40 16.35 -5.72
C LEU A 37 -13.23 15.42 -4.50
N ALA A 38 -14.28 14.72 -4.08
CA ALA A 38 -14.22 13.76 -2.97
C ALA A 38 -13.25 12.61 -3.25
N LEU A 39 -13.24 12.08 -4.48
CA LEU A 39 -12.27 11.07 -4.90
C LEU A 39 -10.84 11.60 -4.88
N LEU A 40 -10.63 12.84 -5.32
CA LEU A 40 -9.32 13.49 -5.30
C LEU A 40 -8.80 13.64 -3.87
N VAL A 41 -9.63 14.15 -2.97
CA VAL A 41 -9.32 14.29 -1.54
C VAL A 41 -9.08 12.93 -0.89
N PHE A 42 -9.91 11.93 -1.20
CA PHE A 42 -9.72 10.57 -0.72
C PHE A 42 -8.39 9.98 -1.19
N ALA A 43 -8.02 10.16 -2.46
CA ALA A 43 -6.74 9.69 -2.98
C ALA A 43 -5.55 10.36 -2.28
N LEU A 44 -5.66 11.66 -1.98
CA LEU A 44 -4.66 12.42 -1.22
C LEU A 44 -4.55 11.95 0.24
N LEU A 45 -5.69 11.63 0.87
CA LEU A 45 -5.76 11.16 2.25
C LEU A 45 -5.45 9.67 2.40
N ARG A 46 -5.62 8.88 1.34
CA ARG A 46 -5.39 7.44 1.32
C ARG A 46 -4.03 7.04 1.89
N PRO A 47 -2.88 7.65 1.56
CA PRO A 47 -1.60 7.27 2.17
C PRO A 47 -1.54 7.55 3.68
N PHE A 48 -2.29 8.54 4.17
CA PHE A 48 -2.36 8.88 5.60
C PHE A 48 -3.34 7.98 6.37
N LEU A 49 -4.45 7.60 5.74
CA LEU A 49 -5.46 6.69 6.30
C LEU A 49 -5.11 5.21 6.15
N SER A 50 -4.25 4.87 5.18
CA SER A 50 -3.77 3.50 5.00
C SER A 50 -2.91 3.15 6.20
N ARG A 51 -3.43 2.29 7.08
CA ARG A 51 -2.62 1.64 8.12
C ARG A 51 -1.41 1.02 7.44
N ARG A 52 -0.22 1.55 7.74
CA ARG A 52 1.04 0.94 7.31
C ARG A 52 1.10 -0.44 7.93
N ILE A 53 0.77 -1.47 7.15
CA ILE A 53 0.97 -2.85 7.55
C ILE A 53 2.48 -3.06 7.57
N ASP A 54 3.07 -3.16 8.76
CA ASP A 54 4.49 -3.38 8.91
C ASP A 54 4.84 -4.79 8.41
N PRO A 55 5.63 -4.93 7.31
CA PRO A 55 5.99 -6.23 6.77
C PRO A 55 6.76 -7.09 7.78
N ALA A 56 7.50 -6.48 8.72
CA ALA A 56 8.16 -7.21 9.80
C ALA A 56 7.14 -7.77 10.80
N ALA A 57 6.07 -7.02 11.10
CA ALA A 57 4.99 -7.49 11.97
C ALA A 57 4.16 -8.61 11.30
N VAL A 58 3.98 -8.57 9.99
CA VAL A 58 3.34 -9.66 9.23
C VAL A 58 4.21 -10.92 9.27
N ALA A 59 5.51 -10.80 8.99
CA ALA A 59 6.44 -11.92 9.07
C ALA A 59 6.49 -12.52 10.49
N ALA A 60 6.50 -11.70 11.54
CA ALA A 60 6.45 -12.15 12.93
C ALA A 60 5.18 -12.94 13.25
N ARG A 61 4.02 -12.51 12.75
CA ARG A 61 2.76 -13.24 12.90
C ARG A 61 2.77 -14.57 12.17
N GLU A 62 3.28 -14.61 10.95
CA GLU A 62 3.38 -15.85 10.18
C GLU A 62 4.34 -16.85 10.82
N VAL A 63 5.50 -16.39 11.31
CA VAL A 63 6.43 -17.22 12.08
C VAL A 63 5.76 -17.77 13.34
N ALA A 64 5.05 -16.93 14.10
CA ALA A 64 4.33 -17.37 15.29
C ALA A 64 3.29 -18.46 14.98
N ALA A 65 2.53 -18.32 13.90
CA ALA A 65 1.56 -19.32 13.46
C ALA A 65 2.23 -20.66 13.07
N LEU A 66 3.45 -20.61 12.51
CA LEU A 66 4.19 -21.81 12.13
C LEU A 66 4.79 -22.57 13.33
N ARG A 67 4.89 -21.95 14.52
CA ARG A 67 5.40 -22.63 15.72
C ARG A 67 4.51 -23.77 16.21
N GLU A 68 3.21 -23.69 15.95
CA GLU A 68 2.24 -24.71 16.32
C GLU A 68 2.18 -25.86 15.29
N ALA A 69 2.84 -25.71 14.13
CA ALA A 69 2.81 -26.71 13.08
C ALA A 69 3.78 -27.88 13.34
N PRO A 70 3.50 -29.09 12.80
CA PRO A 70 4.46 -30.19 12.81
C PRO A 70 5.81 -29.80 12.20
N PRO A 71 6.94 -30.36 12.65
CA PRO A 71 8.29 -29.90 12.26
C PRO A 71 8.52 -29.78 10.75
N ALA A 72 8.06 -30.76 9.96
CA ALA A 72 8.19 -30.73 8.50
C ALA A 72 7.34 -29.63 7.86
N ALA A 73 6.12 -29.41 8.36
CA ALA A 73 5.23 -28.35 7.88
C ALA A 73 5.75 -26.96 8.27
N ARG A 74 6.30 -26.83 9.48
CA ARG A 74 6.98 -25.61 9.96
C ARG A 74 8.17 -25.27 9.06
N LEU A 75 9.04 -26.24 8.77
CA LEU A 75 10.21 -26.03 7.91
C LEU A 75 9.83 -25.57 6.50
N LEU A 76 8.85 -26.25 5.88
CA LEU A 76 8.34 -25.87 4.56
C LEU A 76 7.68 -24.47 4.59
N GLY A 77 6.92 -24.18 5.65
CA GLY A 77 6.30 -22.88 5.85
C GLY A 77 7.33 -21.75 5.96
N LEU A 78 8.40 -21.96 6.72
CA LEU A 78 9.51 -21.01 6.86
C LEU A 78 10.25 -20.80 5.53
N ALA A 79 10.50 -21.87 4.76
CA ALA A 79 11.10 -21.76 3.43
C ALA A 79 10.20 -20.97 2.45
N ARG A 80 8.88 -21.18 2.48
CA ARG A 80 7.90 -20.42 1.69
C ARG A 80 7.84 -18.96 2.12
N LEU A 81 7.87 -18.68 3.42
CA LEU A 81 7.91 -17.31 3.94
C LEU A 81 9.17 -16.58 3.45
N LEU A 82 10.34 -17.22 3.54
CA LEU A 82 11.59 -16.67 3.02
C LEU A 82 11.50 -16.35 1.52
N SER A 83 10.93 -17.25 0.71
CA SER A 83 10.78 -17.02 -0.74
C SER A 83 9.88 -15.82 -1.09
N ARG A 84 8.90 -15.49 -0.23
CA ARG A 84 8.04 -14.30 -0.38
C ARG A 84 8.74 -13.03 0.10
N LEU A 85 9.54 -13.13 1.15
CA LEU A 85 10.28 -12.01 1.73
C LEU A 85 11.47 -11.59 0.88
N ASP A 86 12.12 -12.52 0.19
CA ASP A 86 13.28 -12.27 -0.68
C ASP A 86 13.16 -13.05 -2.01
N PRO A 87 12.24 -12.63 -2.92
CA PRO A 87 12.00 -13.34 -4.18
C PRO A 87 13.23 -13.30 -5.11
N GLU A 88 14.03 -12.25 -5.00
CA GLU A 88 15.23 -12.05 -5.81
C GLU A 88 16.49 -12.69 -5.19
N ARG A 89 16.37 -13.31 -4.01
CA ARG A 89 17.47 -13.97 -3.29
C ARG A 89 18.67 -13.06 -3.10
N ARG A 90 18.43 -11.79 -2.76
CA ARG A 90 19.49 -10.80 -2.52
C ARG A 90 20.17 -11.02 -1.17
N GLN A 91 19.49 -11.67 -0.23
CA GLN A 91 20.01 -11.94 1.11
C GLN A 91 20.57 -13.36 1.21
N PRO A 92 21.63 -13.57 2.01
CA PRO A 92 22.13 -14.91 2.27
C PRO A 92 21.05 -15.76 2.92
N ARG A 93 20.96 -17.03 2.50
CA ARG A 93 20.00 -17.97 3.07
C ARG A 93 20.34 -18.25 4.54
N PRO A 94 19.34 -18.42 5.41
CA PRO A 94 19.55 -18.84 6.80
C PRO A 94 20.40 -20.11 6.88
N ALA A 95 21.35 -20.13 7.81
CA ALA A 95 22.25 -21.25 7.98
C ALA A 95 21.47 -22.53 8.34
N GLY A 96 21.85 -23.66 7.72
CA GLY A 96 21.22 -24.96 8.00
C GLY A 96 19.84 -25.17 7.37
N LEU A 97 19.21 -24.15 6.74
CA LEU A 97 17.90 -24.30 6.09
C LEU A 97 17.95 -25.33 4.95
N ASP A 98 18.94 -25.21 4.06
CA ASP A 98 19.08 -26.13 2.94
C ASP A 98 19.42 -27.55 3.42
N ALA A 99 20.26 -27.68 4.45
CA ALA A 99 20.55 -28.98 5.06
C ALA A 99 19.28 -29.63 5.63
N ALA A 100 18.46 -28.88 6.38
CA ALA A 100 17.22 -29.38 6.93
C ALA A 100 16.17 -29.73 5.87
N LEU A 101 16.14 -29.03 4.73
CA LEU A 101 15.19 -29.29 3.64
C LEU A 101 15.56 -30.54 2.83
N TYR A 102 16.85 -30.79 2.62
CA TYR A 102 17.32 -31.89 1.76
C TYR A 102 17.80 -33.12 2.54
N ARG A 103 18.04 -33.00 3.85
CA ARG A 103 18.41 -34.12 4.72
C ARG A 103 17.36 -34.29 5.82
N PRO A 104 16.52 -35.34 5.76
CA PRO A 104 15.49 -35.57 6.77
C PRO A 104 16.06 -35.82 8.18
N ASP A 105 17.31 -36.30 8.24
CA ASP A 105 18.00 -36.61 9.50
C ASP A 105 18.71 -35.39 10.12
N ALA A 106 18.78 -34.27 9.39
CA ALA A 106 19.41 -33.06 9.89
C ALA A 106 18.46 -32.33 10.86
N ALA A 107 18.86 -32.23 12.12
CA ALA A 107 18.13 -31.45 13.10
C ALA A 107 18.16 -29.96 12.69
N ALA A 108 16.97 -29.37 12.49
CA ALA A 108 16.82 -27.97 12.20
C ALA A 108 16.78 -27.15 13.50
N ASP A 109 17.67 -26.16 13.63
CA ASP A 109 17.52 -25.13 14.66
C ASP A 109 16.47 -24.11 14.21
N PHE A 110 15.20 -24.40 14.55
CA PHE A 110 14.09 -23.53 14.21
C PHE A 110 14.21 -22.14 14.83
N THR A 111 14.88 -22.00 15.98
CA THR A 111 15.01 -20.70 16.66
C THR A 111 15.96 -19.79 15.88
N ALA A 112 17.11 -20.33 15.45
CA ALA A 112 18.05 -19.62 14.60
C ALA A 112 17.43 -19.26 13.24
N LEU A 113 16.72 -20.20 12.61
CA LEU A 113 16.04 -19.98 11.34
C LEU A 113 15.00 -18.86 11.42
N GLU A 114 14.20 -18.84 12.49
CA GLU A 114 13.19 -17.81 12.71
C GLU A 114 13.83 -16.43 12.93
N ALA A 115 14.89 -16.36 13.74
CA ALA A 115 15.62 -15.11 13.98
C ALA A 115 16.20 -14.54 12.69
N ASP A 116 16.80 -15.38 11.85
CA ASP A 116 17.33 -14.98 10.55
C ASP A 116 16.23 -14.45 9.62
N ILE A 117 15.11 -15.17 9.50
CA ILE A 117 13.97 -14.77 8.65
C ILE A 117 13.37 -13.43 9.12
N LEU A 118 13.25 -13.22 10.43
CA LEU A 118 12.78 -11.94 10.98
C LEU A 118 13.78 -10.80 10.74
N GLY A 119 15.08 -11.08 10.81
CA GLY A 119 16.13 -10.12 10.44
C GLY A 119 16.05 -9.69 8.97
N ILE A 120 15.78 -10.64 8.06
CA ILE A 120 15.56 -10.36 6.62
C ILE A 120 14.35 -9.45 6.42
N ALA A 121 13.24 -9.71 7.13
CA ALA A 121 12.05 -8.89 7.08
C ALA A 121 12.28 -7.47 7.63
N GLY A 122 13.08 -7.34 8.69
CA GLY A 122 13.48 -6.06 9.29
C GLY A 122 14.31 -5.19 8.33
N ARG A 123 15.32 -5.75 7.68
CA ARG A 123 16.14 -5.00 6.70
C ARG A 123 15.35 -4.47 5.51
N ARG A 124 14.31 -5.19 5.08
CA ARG A 124 13.40 -4.74 4.01
C ARG A 124 12.56 -3.52 4.41
N ARG A 125 12.35 -3.29 5.71
CA ARG A 125 11.71 -2.08 6.22
C ARG A 125 12.63 -0.86 6.09
N GLU A 126 13.94 -1.03 6.24
CA GLU A 126 14.93 0.05 6.19
C GLU A 126 15.34 0.42 4.75
N GLY A 127 15.36 -0.55 3.83
CA GLY A 127 15.72 -0.32 2.44
C GLY A 127 14.59 0.21 1.54
N ARG A 128 13.48 0.69 2.11
CA ARG A 128 12.29 1.17 1.38
C ARG A 128 11.92 2.57 1.83
#